data_AF-A0A0M7GK08-F1
#
_entry.id   AF-A0A0M7GK08-F1
#
_cell.length_a   1.000
_cell.length_b   1.000
_cell.length_c   1.000
_cell.angle_alpha   90.00
_cell.angle_beta   90.00
_cell.angle_gamma   90.00
#
_symmetry.space_group_name_H-M   'P 1'
#
loop_
_entity.id
_entity.type
_entity.pdbx_description
1 polymer ?
#
loop_
_entity_poly.entity_id
_entity_poly.type
_entity_poly.pdbx_seq_one_letter_code
_entity_poly.pdbx_strand_id
1 'polypeptide(L)' 'MLSPHEAQSYEQQSIRRTLCAGCTKELSDDETHVCEECAAMAIAYRDPNGFMTEEEDG' A
#
# COMPACT_ATOMS: atom_id res chain seq x y z
N MET A 1 -2.11 -20.69 -21.99
CA MET A 1 -0.88 -19.87 -22.05
C MET A 1 -1.16 -18.69 -22.96
N LEU A 2 -0.61 -17.50 -22.66
CA LEU A 2 -0.82 -16.29 -23.45
C LEU A 2 -0.23 -16.46 -24.87
N SER A 3 -0.87 -15.88 -25.88
CA SER A 3 -0.30 -15.77 -27.23
C SER A 3 0.88 -14.78 -27.25
N PRO A 4 1.76 -14.81 -28.28
CA PRO A 4 2.92 -13.93 -28.35
C PRO A 4 2.59 -12.43 -28.24
N HIS A 5 1.48 -12.02 -28.85
CA HIS A 5 1.00 -10.63 -28.78
C HIS A 5 0.48 -10.26 -27.38
N GLU A 6 -0.24 -11.18 -26.73
CA GLU A 6 -0.71 -10.99 -25.36
C GLU A 6 0.45 -10.98 -24.36
N ALA A 7 1.48 -11.80 -24.57
CA ALA A 7 2.69 -11.82 -23.75
C ALA A 7 3.46 -10.50 -23.85
N GLN A 8 3.57 -9.91 -25.05
CA GLN A 8 4.24 -8.62 -25.24
C GLN A 8 3.47 -7.45 -24.60
N SER A 9 2.14 -7.48 -24.70
CA SER A 9 1.27 -6.50 -24.03
C SER A 9 1.34 -6.65 -22.50
N TYR A 10 1.35 -7.89 -22.02
CA TYR A 10 1.51 -8.20 -20.61
C TYR A 10 2.88 -7.76 -20.08
N GLU A 11 3.96 -8.03 -20.80
CA GLU A 11 5.31 -7.57 -20.42
C GLU A 11 5.36 -6.04 -20.29
N GLN A 12 4.85 -5.31 -21.28
CA GLN A 12 4.80 -3.84 -21.23
C GLN A 12 3.97 -3.31 -20.06
N GLN A 13 2.88 -4.00 -19.70
CA GLN A 13 2.05 -3.65 -18.55
C GLN A 13 2.63 -4.15 -17.21
N SER A 14 3.55 -5.12 -17.25
CA SER A 14 4.14 -5.75 -16.06
C SER A 14 5.35 -4.99 -15.52
N ILE A 15 5.87 -4.01 -16.27
CA ILE A 15 6.81 -3.00 -15.76
C ILE A 15 6.02 -2.02 -14.86
N ARG A 16 5.33 -2.55 -13.86
CA ARG A 16 4.66 -1.74 -12.85
C ARG A 16 5.70 -1.20 -11.89
N ARG A 17 5.48 0.05 -11.50
CA ARG A 17 6.19 0.70 -10.40
C ARG A 17 5.95 -0.08 -9.11
N THR A 18 6.82 0.08 -8.12
CA THR A 18 6.71 -0.59 -6.82
C THR A 18 5.28 -0.49 -6.29
N LEU A 19 4.68 -1.59 -5.85
CA LEU A 19 3.30 -1.62 -5.37
C LEU A 19 3.28 -1.65 -3.84
N CYS A 20 2.29 -0.97 -3.26
CA CYS A 20 2.04 -0.98 -1.83
C CYS A 20 1.69 -2.39 -1.34
N ALA A 21 2.39 -2.88 -0.31
CA ALA A 21 2.13 -4.19 0.29
C ALA A 21 0.75 -4.28 0.98
N GLY A 22 0.15 -3.14 1.35
CA GLY A 22 -1.15 -3.10 2.04
C GLY A 22 -2.36 -3.05 1.11
N CYS A 23 -2.29 -2.27 0.03
CA CYS A 23 -3.45 -2.00 -0.83
C CYS A 23 -3.17 -2.19 -2.33
N THR A 24 -1.98 -2.62 -2.73
CA THR A 24 -1.57 -2.91 -4.12
C THR A 24 -1.61 -1.73 -5.10
N LYS A 25 -1.81 -0.49 -4.61
CA LYS A 25 -1.67 0.72 -5.44
C LYS A 25 -0.19 0.98 -5.77
N GLU A 26 0.07 1.69 -6.87
CA GLU A 26 1.43 2.15 -7.19
C GLU A 26 1.92 3.12 -6.11
N LEU A 27 3.17 2.92 -5.68
CA LEU A 27 3.89 3.78 -4.76
C LEU A 27 4.48 4.99 -5.51
N SER A 28 4.60 6.11 -4.81
CA SER A 28 5.40 7.24 -5.29
C SER A 28 6.90 6.91 -5.27
N ASP A 29 7.72 7.72 -5.94
CA ASP A 29 9.16 7.47 -6.07
C ASP A 29 9.90 7.51 -4.71
N ASP A 30 9.32 8.15 -3.70
CA ASP A 30 9.82 8.24 -2.32
C ASP A 30 9.25 7.16 -1.38
N GLU A 31 8.31 6.34 -1.86
CA GLU A 31 7.69 5.25 -1.11
C GLU A 31 8.28 3.89 -1.50
N THR A 32 8.71 3.07 -0.51
CA THR A 32 9.43 1.80 -0.79
C THR A 32 8.60 0.54 -0.51
N HIS A 33 7.69 0.55 0.47
CA HIS A 33 7.04 -0.68 0.96
C HIS A 33 5.53 -0.57 1.11
N VAL A 34 5.06 0.53 1.69
CA VAL A 34 3.65 0.84 1.88
C VAL A 34 3.44 2.31 1.54
N CYS A 35 2.21 2.64 1.12
CA CYS A 35 1.83 4.01 0.93
C CYS A 35 1.58 4.72 2.27
N GLU A 36 1.54 6.05 2.24
CA GLU A 36 1.25 6.90 3.40
C GLU A 36 -0.03 6.47 4.16
N GLU A 37 -1.12 6.18 3.46
CA GLU A 37 -2.39 5.73 4.08
C GLU A 37 -2.22 4.41 4.87
N CYS A 38 -1.54 3.43 4.27
CA CYS A 38 -1.29 2.15 4.92
C CYS A 38 -0.31 2.30 6.09
N ALA A 39 0.67 3.20 5.98
CA ALA A 39 1.57 3.53 7.07
C ALA A 39 0.82 4.19 8.25
N ALA A 40 -0.04 5.18 7.97
CA ALA A 40 -0.85 5.86 8.97
C ALA A 40 -1.79 4.91 9.71
N MET A 41 -2.46 4.00 8.99
CA MET A 41 -3.28 2.95 9.61
C MET A 41 -2.44 2.04 10.51
N ALA A 42 -1.28 1.59 10.03
CA ALA A 42 -0.41 0.74 10.82
C ALA A 42 0.05 1.43 12.12
N ILE A 43 0.34 2.73 12.08
CA ILE A 43 0.69 3.53 13.27
C ILE A 43 -0.51 3.62 14.22
N ALA A 44 -1.69 4.00 13.72
CA ALA A 44 -2.89 4.16 14.54
C ALA A 44 -3.28 2.87 15.28
N TYR A 45 -3.18 1.71 14.63
CA TYR A 45 -3.58 0.42 15.21
C TYR A 45 -2.47 -0.30 15.99
N ARG A 46 -1.19 0.02 15.76
CA ARG A 46 -0.06 -0.64 16.44
C ARG A 46 0.65 0.23 17.46
N ASP A 47 0.35 1.52 17.56
CA ASP A 47 0.86 2.33 18.67
C ASP A 47 0.30 1.73 19.98
N PRO A 48 1.17 1.20 20.87
CA PRO A 48 0.74 0.70 22.17
C PRO A 48 0.06 1.78 23.04
N ASN A 49 0.25 3.05 22.68
CA ASN A 49 -0.39 4.23 23.29
C ASN A 49 -1.49 4.84 22.39
N GLY A 50 -1.77 4.25 21.21
CA GLY A 50 -2.68 4.79 20.19
C GLY A 50 -4.16 4.69 20.54
N PHE A 51 -4.50 3.97 21.62
CA PHE A 51 -5.86 3.90 22.16
C PHE A 51 -6.01 4.87 23.34
N MET A 52 -5.88 6.17 23.07
CA MET A 52 -6.40 7.20 23.97
C MET A 52 -7.90 7.33 23.68
N THR A 53 -8.72 6.45 24.26
CA THR A 53 -10.14 6.79 24.43
C THR A 53 -10.16 7.99 25.35
N GLU A 54 -10.55 9.15 24.83
CA GLU A 54 -11.03 10.23 25.70
C GLU A 54 -12.22 9.63 26.46
N GLU A 55 -11.99 9.18 27.69
CA GLU A 55 -13.05 8.94 28.65
C GLU A 55 -13.71 10.31 28.85
N GLU A 56 -14.82 10.52 28.14
CA GLU A 56 -15.68 11.69 28.28
C GLU A 56 -16.26 11.64 29.70
N ASP A 57 -15.57 12.31 30.63
CA ASP A 57 -15.98 12.46 32.02
C ASP A 57 -17.20 13.40 32.05
N GLY A 58 -18.41 12.79 32.04
CA GLY A 58 -19.72 13.44 32.07
C GLY A 58 -20.62 12.84 33.14
#